data_AF-A0A2S8AEM5-F1
#
_entry.id   AF-A0A2S8AEM5-F1
#
_cell.length_a   1.000
_cell.length_b   1.000
_cell.length_c   1.000
_cell.angle_alpha   90.00
_cell.angle_beta   90.00
_cell.angle_gamma   90.00
#
_symmetry.space_group_name_H-M   'P 1'
#
loop_
_entity.id
_entity.type
_entity.pdbx_description
1 polymer ?
#
loop_
_entity_poly.entity_id
_entity_poly.type
_entity_poly.pdbx_seq_one_letter_code
_entity_poly.pdbx_strand_id
1 'polypeptide(L)'
;MKKVIYKWFFSMFPFIMIGCQTKVFKNELSQILGMDKVFIVDSNSFDEFGGFGEGYTLESYKLSKKTVQKFCKIKEKNNLYKKNDSNWNKIGWSKSPINSIYNEISLMGLGYDNGSVWLKEELSKIKDILIKPNNYYSIFYSPNIKNPENAILFILDVEQCKLYIIESNF
;
A
#
# COMPACT_ATOMS: atom_id res chain seq x y z
N MET A 1 -45.66 45.45 25.87
CA MET A 1 -44.25 45.28 25.43
C MET A 1 -43.96 43.80 25.24
N LYS A 2 -43.47 43.41 24.07
CA LYS A 2 -43.26 42.02 23.63
C LYS A 2 -42.03 41.43 24.34
N LYS A 3 -42.15 40.26 24.97
CA LYS A 3 -40.99 39.48 25.42
C LYS A 3 -40.52 38.60 24.26
N VAL A 4 -39.34 38.89 23.74
CA VAL A 4 -38.67 38.11 22.71
C VAL A 4 -37.89 36.95 23.36
N ILE A 5 -38.06 35.79 22.73
CA ILE A 5 -37.53 34.44 23.00
C ILE A 5 -36.02 34.40 22.81
N TYR A 6 -35.28 33.57 23.56
CA TYR A 6 -34.18 32.75 22.99
C TYR A 6 -34.01 31.46 23.81
N LYS A 7 -34.60 30.36 23.31
CA LYS A 7 -34.23 29.00 23.72
C LYS A 7 -32.92 28.66 23.02
N TRP A 8 -31.81 28.65 23.75
CA TRP A 8 -30.55 28.12 23.26
C TRP A 8 -30.63 26.60 23.23
N PHE A 9 -31.07 26.04 22.10
CA PHE A 9 -30.74 24.65 21.75
C PHE A 9 -29.28 24.65 21.30
N PHE A 10 -28.38 24.35 22.23
CA PHE A 10 -27.00 24.02 21.91
C PHE A 10 -27.02 22.66 21.20
N SER A 11 -27.23 22.69 19.88
CA SER A 11 -27.12 21.52 19.01
C SER A 11 -25.64 21.12 18.99
N MET A 12 -25.28 20.21 19.90
CA MET A 12 -24.02 19.51 19.89
C MET A 12 -24.02 18.62 18.66
N PHE A 13 -23.62 19.17 17.52
CA PHE A 13 -23.43 18.44 16.28
C PHE A 13 -22.23 17.51 16.52
N PRO A 14 -22.40 16.17 16.60
CA PRO A 14 -21.24 15.30 16.65
C PRO A 14 -20.54 15.47 15.30
N PHE A 15 -19.37 16.11 15.30
CA PHE A 15 -18.41 16.02 14.22
C PHE A 15 -18.02 14.54 14.13
N ILE A 16 -18.78 13.77 13.37
CA ILE A 16 -18.35 12.45 12.93
C ILE A 16 -17.21 12.74 11.97
N MET A 17 -15.99 12.80 12.50
CA MET A 17 -14.77 12.73 11.72
C MET A 17 -14.69 11.31 11.16
N ILE A 18 -15.47 11.07 10.09
CA ILE A 18 -15.24 9.93 9.21
C ILE A 18 -13.87 10.22 8.61
N GLY A 19 -12.82 9.63 9.21
CA GLY A 19 -11.48 9.68 8.67
C GLY A 19 -11.55 9.22 7.23
N CYS A 20 -11.34 10.14 6.30
CA CYS A 20 -11.31 9.83 4.89
C CYS A 20 -10.02 9.03 4.68
N GLN A 21 -10.13 7.70 4.62
CA GLN A 21 -9.03 6.82 4.22
C GLN A 21 -8.66 7.16 2.77
N THR A 22 -7.55 7.89 2.60
CA THR A 22 -7.09 8.36 1.31
C THR A 22 -6.30 7.25 0.63
N LYS A 23 -6.77 6.77 -0.52
CA LYS A 23 -6.07 5.76 -1.31
C LYS A 23 -5.11 6.44 -2.29
N VAL A 24 -3.86 6.62 -1.86
CA VAL A 24 -2.74 7.23 -2.57
C VAL A 24 -2.48 6.54 -3.92
N PHE A 25 -2.46 5.21 -3.97
CA PHE A 25 -2.02 4.49 -5.18
C PHE A 25 -3.14 4.08 -6.13
N LYS A 26 -4.40 4.37 -5.80
CA LYS A 26 -5.57 3.89 -6.56
C LYS A 26 -5.54 4.28 -8.04
N ASN A 27 -5.10 5.50 -8.33
CA ASN A 27 -5.04 6.00 -9.70
C ASN A 27 -3.81 5.48 -10.47
N GLU A 28 -2.83 4.94 -9.76
CA GLU A 28 -1.56 4.47 -10.33
C GLU A 28 -1.53 2.95 -10.57
N LEU A 29 -2.58 2.22 -10.21
CA LEU A 29 -2.60 0.75 -10.33
C LEU A 29 -2.34 0.25 -11.76
N SER A 30 -2.85 0.95 -12.77
CA SER A 30 -2.58 0.62 -14.18
C SER A 30 -1.08 0.72 -14.49
N GLN A 31 -0.40 1.74 -13.98
CA GLN A 31 1.04 1.88 -14.15
C GLN A 31 1.78 0.80 -13.37
N ILE A 32 1.48 0.64 -12.07
CA ILE A 32 2.09 -0.34 -11.17
C ILE A 32 2.05 -1.74 -11.76
N LEU A 33 0.91 -2.15 -12.33
CA LEU A 33 0.71 -3.48 -12.91
C LEU A 33 1.12 -3.56 -14.39
N GLY A 34 1.53 -2.45 -15.02
CA GLY A 34 1.92 -2.40 -16.43
C GLY A 34 0.77 -2.76 -17.38
N MET A 35 -0.44 -2.28 -17.12
CA MET A 35 -1.62 -2.60 -17.93
C MET A 35 -2.61 -1.44 -18.04
N ASP A 36 -3.30 -1.32 -19.18
CA ASP A 36 -4.19 -0.19 -19.44
C ASP A 36 -5.39 -0.13 -18.49
N LYS A 37 -5.92 -1.29 -18.07
CA LYS A 37 -7.14 -1.36 -17.28
C LYS A 37 -7.06 -2.37 -16.14
N VAL A 38 -7.18 -1.84 -14.93
CA VAL A 38 -7.26 -2.60 -13.67
C VAL A 38 -8.71 -2.57 -13.18
N PHE A 39 -9.24 -3.73 -12.82
CA PHE A 39 -10.59 -3.85 -12.26
C PHE A 39 -10.47 -4.19 -10.78
N ILE A 40 -10.87 -3.23 -9.93
CA ILE A 40 -10.87 -3.33 -8.48
C ILE A 40 -12.27 -3.80 -8.05
N VAL A 41 -12.32 -4.85 -7.24
CA VAL A 41 -13.53 -5.37 -6.60
C VAL A 41 -13.74 -4.69 -5.24
N ASP A 42 -12.66 -4.57 -4.47
CA ASP A 42 -12.66 -3.99 -3.14
C ASP A 42 -11.30 -3.38 -2.82
N SER A 43 -11.24 -2.47 -1.84
CA SER A 43 -9.98 -1.85 -1.42
C SER A 43 -10.05 -1.32 0.01
N ASN A 44 -8.97 -1.53 0.75
CA ASN A 44 -8.78 -1.06 2.12
C ASN A 44 -7.46 -0.27 2.22
N SER A 45 -7.39 0.71 3.11
CA SER A 45 -6.13 1.36 3.47
C SER A 45 -5.97 1.45 4.98
N PHE A 46 -4.71 1.49 5.38
CA PHE A 46 -4.25 1.87 6.71
C PHE A 46 -3.15 2.90 6.50
N ASP A 47 -3.27 4.03 7.17
CA ASP A 47 -2.37 5.16 7.01
C ASP A 47 -2.02 5.70 8.39
N GLU A 48 -0.73 5.83 8.68
CA GLU A 48 -0.21 6.47 9.88
C GLU A 48 0.81 7.52 9.47
N PHE A 49 0.55 8.76 9.87
CA PHE A 49 1.44 9.88 9.61
C PHE A 49 2.31 10.14 10.85
N GLY A 50 3.63 10.07 10.66
CA GLY A 50 4.60 10.56 11.62
C GLY A 50 4.78 12.08 11.49
N GLY A 51 5.45 12.68 12.47
CA GLY A 51 5.94 14.05 12.31
C GLY A 51 7.07 14.10 11.27
N PHE A 52 7.36 15.30 10.74
CA PHE A 52 8.56 15.56 9.91
C PHE A 52 8.74 14.72 8.62
N GLY A 53 7.64 14.24 8.02
CA GLY A 53 7.68 13.54 6.73
C GLY A 53 7.81 12.01 6.84
N GLU A 54 7.89 11.49 8.07
CA GLU A 54 7.78 10.06 8.35
C GLU A 54 6.33 9.60 8.15
N GLY A 55 6.17 8.34 7.76
CA GLY A 55 4.83 7.78 7.59
C GLY A 55 4.83 6.33 7.14
N TYR A 56 3.71 5.69 7.40
CA TYR A 56 3.45 4.31 7.02
C TYR A 56 2.09 4.19 6.36
N THR A 57 2.05 3.64 5.15
CA THR A 57 0.82 3.36 4.42
C THR A 57 0.81 1.89 4.02
N LEU A 58 -0.28 1.20 4.32
CA LEU A 58 -0.63 -0.11 3.77
C LEU A 58 -1.96 0.01 3.03
N GLU A 59 -1.91 -0.14 1.71
CA GLU A 59 -3.10 -0.28 0.89
C GLU A 59 -3.24 -1.71 0.39
N SER A 60 -4.49 -2.16 0.28
CA SER A 60 -4.79 -3.43 -0.36
C SER A 60 -5.95 -3.32 -1.33
N TYR A 61 -5.83 -4.00 -2.44
CA TYR A 61 -6.76 -3.98 -3.55
C TYR A 61 -7.13 -5.41 -3.93
N LYS A 62 -8.39 -5.78 -3.73
CA LYS A 62 -8.95 -7.00 -4.31
C LYS A 62 -9.18 -6.76 -5.78
N LEU A 63 -8.47 -7.47 -6.63
CA LEU A 63 -8.55 -7.37 -8.08
C LEU A 63 -9.50 -8.42 -8.65
N SER A 64 -10.04 -8.15 -9.83
CA SER A 64 -10.76 -9.18 -10.57
C SER A 64 -9.81 -10.32 -10.99
N LYS A 65 -10.30 -11.56 -11.02
CA LYS A 65 -9.54 -12.71 -11.55
C LYS A 65 -8.99 -12.43 -12.96
N LYS A 66 -9.77 -11.73 -13.80
CA LYS A 66 -9.38 -11.35 -15.17
C LYS A 66 -8.16 -10.43 -15.18
N THR A 67 -8.08 -9.47 -14.26
CA THR A 67 -6.92 -8.57 -14.10
C THR A 67 -5.67 -9.35 -13.75
N VAL A 68 -5.75 -10.25 -12.77
CA VAL A 68 -4.60 -11.06 -12.32
C VAL A 68 -4.15 -12.03 -13.41
N GLN A 69 -5.08 -12.68 -14.10
CA GLN A 69 -4.76 -13.55 -15.24
C GLN A 69 -4.07 -12.78 -16.37
N LYS A 70 -4.52 -11.54 -16.65
CA LYS A 70 -3.85 -10.67 -17.63
C LYS A 70 -2.43 -10.35 -17.18
N PHE A 71 -2.25 -9.92 -15.93
CA PHE A 71 -0.92 -9.64 -15.36
C PHE A 71 0.03 -10.84 -15.51
N CYS A 72 -0.42 -12.05 -15.14
CA CYS A 72 0.40 -13.25 -15.23
C CYS A 72 0.87 -13.56 -16.67
N LYS A 73 0.05 -13.22 -17.68
CA LYS A 73 0.34 -13.42 -19.11
C LYS A 73 1.27 -12.37 -19.73
N ILE A 74 1.53 -11.26 -19.04
CA ILE A 74 2.50 -10.25 -19.52
C ILE A 74 3.89 -10.89 -19.53
N LYS A 75 4.57 -10.85 -20.69
CA LYS A 75 5.93 -11.40 -20.84
C LYS A 75 6.94 -10.54 -20.08
N GLU A 76 6.92 -9.24 -20.33
CA GLU A 76 7.79 -8.25 -19.66
C GLU A 76 7.01 -7.52 -18.58
N LYS A 77 7.13 -7.99 -17.33
CA LYS A 77 6.42 -7.41 -16.19
C LYS A 77 7.16 -6.17 -15.69
N ASN A 78 7.09 -5.09 -16.46
CA ASN A 78 7.68 -3.81 -16.10
C ASN A 78 6.71 -3.04 -15.20
N ASN A 79 7.16 -2.65 -14.01
CA ASN A 79 6.28 -1.98 -13.06
C ASN A 79 5.89 -0.54 -13.47
N LEU A 80 6.40 0.15 -14.49
CA LEU A 80 6.05 1.52 -14.97
C LEU A 80 5.75 2.71 -14.01
N TYR A 81 5.28 2.54 -12.77
CA TYR A 81 5.16 3.55 -11.73
C TYR A 81 6.47 4.33 -11.60
N LYS A 82 6.31 5.65 -11.45
CA LYS A 82 7.41 6.60 -11.32
C LYS A 82 7.19 7.41 -10.05
N LYS A 83 8.24 7.50 -9.24
CA LYS A 83 8.34 8.52 -8.20
C LYS A 83 9.12 9.69 -8.79
N ASN A 84 8.67 10.92 -8.53
CA ASN A 84 9.19 12.12 -9.21
C ASN A 84 10.63 12.50 -8.80
N ASP A 85 11.22 11.79 -7.84
CA ASP A 85 12.54 12.06 -7.29
C ASP A 85 13.59 11.11 -7.89
N SER A 86 14.72 11.67 -8.32
CA SER A 86 15.83 10.98 -8.99
C SER A 86 16.56 9.97 -8.11
N ASN A 87 16.38 10.02 -6.79
CA ASN A 87 17.11 9.17 -5.86
C ASN A 87 16.47 7.78 -5.65
N TRP A 88 15.31 7.54 -6.28
CA TRP A 88 14.61 6.27 -6.16
C TRP A 88 15.18 5.21 -7.11
N ASN A 89 15.52 4.07 -6.53
CA ASN A 89 15.89 2.86 -7.24
C ASN A 89 14.66 1.97 -7.39
N LYS A 90 14.63 1.18 -8.47
CA LYS A 90 13.51 0.32 -8.81
C LYS A 90 13.97 -1.10 -9.14
N ILE A 91 13.28 -2.06 -8.54
CA ILE A 91 13.28 -3.46 -8.94
C ILE A 91 11.91 -3.76 -9.54
N GLY A 92 11.91 -4.18 -10.81
CA GLY A 92 10.69 -4.58 -11.51
C GLY A 92 10.01 -5.80 -10.88
N TRP A 93 8.94 -6.27 -11.51
CA TRP A 93 8.22 -7.42 -10.98
C TRP A 93 9.06 -8.69 -11.07
N SER A 94 9.29 -9.30 -9.92
CA SER A 94 9.94 -10.60 -9.75
C SER A 94 8.95 -11.59 -9.15
N LYS A 95 9.14 -12.88 -9.41
CA LYS A 95 8.38 -13.93 -8.72
C LYS A 95 8.94 -14.15 -7.32
N SER A 96 8.05 -14.40 -6.37
CA SER A 96 8.43 -14.94 -5.06
C SER A 96 8.94 -16.39 -5.20
N PRO A 97 9.81 -16.90 -4.29
CA PRO A 97 10.24 -16.28 -3.04
C PRO A 97 11.08 -15.01 -3.21
N ILE A 98 10.95 -14.05 -2.28
CA ILE A 98 11.75 -12.83 -2.28
C ILE A 98 13.24 -13.16 -2.04
N ASN A 99 14.13 -12.48 -2.75
CA ASN A 99 15.57 -12.67 -2.59
C ASN A 99 16.07 -12.00 -1.31
N SER A 100 16.92 -12.67 -0.54
CA SER A 100 17.47 -12.20 0.74
C SER A 100 18.27 -10.90 0.64
N ILE A 101 18.76 -10.54 -0.55
CA ILE A 101 19.39 -9.22 -0.79
C ILE A 101 18.44 -8.05 -0.50
N TYR A 102 17.12 -8.28 -0.49
CA TYR A 102 16.09 -7.28 -0.19
C TYR A 102 15.56 -7.35 1.24
N ASN A 103 16.27 -8.04 2.15
CA ASN A 103 15.82 -8.22 3.54
C ASN A 103 15.61 -6.89 4.27
N GLU A 104 16.55 -5.94 4.16
CA GLU A 104 16.42 -4.64 4.84
C GLU A 104 15.16 -3.88 4.40
N ILE A 105 14.89 -3.85 3.10
CA ILE A 105 13.69 -3.21 2.54
C ILE A 105 12.42 -3.95 3.00
N SER A 106 12.47 -5.28 3.05
CA SER A 106 11.36 -6.10 3.54
C SER A 106 11.10 -5.87 5.02
N LEU A 107 12.15 -5.76 5.84
CA LEU A 107 12.05 -5.46 7.27
C LEU A 107 11.48 -4.06 7.50
N MET A 108 11.90 -3.07 6.72
CA MET A 108 11.39 -1.71 6.80
C MET A 108 9.88 -1.62 6.52
N GLY A 109 9.39 -2.33 5.50
CA GLY A 109 7.96 -2.35 5.15
C GLY A 109 7.11 -3.27 6.02
N LEU A 110 7.61 -4.47 6.33
CA LEU A 110 6.82 -5.54 6.97
C LEU A 110 7.12 -5.70 8.46
N GLY A 111 8.15 -5.03 8.97
CA GLY A 111 8.52 -5.02 10.39
C GLY A 111 7.85 -3.91 11.19
N TYR A 112 7.03 -3.07 10.56
CA TYR A 112 6.30 -1.99 11.22
C TYR A 112 5.34 -2.54 12.29
N ASP A 113 5.36 -1.92 13.47
CA ASP A 113 4.50 -2.26 14.60
C ASP A 113 4.11 -0.99 15.36
N ASN A 114 2.81 -0.72 15.42
CA ASN A 114 2.21 0.36 16.19
C ASN A 114 1.28 -0.17 17.31
N GLY A 115 1.36 -1.47 17.61
CA GLY A 115 0.49 -2.17 18.56
C GLY A 115 -0.86 -2.63 17.98
N SER A 116 -1.19 -2.29 16.73
CA SER A 116 -2.43 -2.75 16.08
C SER A 116 -2.36 -4.25 15.77
N VAL A 117 -3.20 -5.04 16.44
CA VAL A 117 -3.33 -6.49 16.21
C VAL A 117 -3.70 -6.78 14.76
N TRP A 118 -4.65 -6.02 14.19
CA TRP A 118 -5.07 -6.19 12.81
C TRP A 118 -3.91 -5.96 11.83
N LEU A 119 -3.13 -4.89 12.03
CA LEU A 119 -2.01 -4.57 11.15
C LEU A 119 -0.94 -5.67 11.24
N LYS A 120 -0.60 -6.09 12.45
CA LYS A 120 0.35 -7.18 12.70
C LYS A 120 -0.07 -8.48 11.99
N GLU A 121 -1.34 -8.84 12.07
CA GLU A 121 -1.88 -10.01 11.36
C GLU A 121 -1.79 -9.85 9.83
N GLU A 122 -2.13 -8.68 9.30
CA GLU A 122 -2.07 -8.42 7.86
C GLU A 122 -0.63 -8.46 7.34
N LEU A 123 0.33 -7.86 8.06
CA LEU A 123 1.75 -7.92 7.72
C LEU A 123 2.31 -9.34 7.82
N SER A 124 1.86 -10.15 8.78
CA SER A 124 2.23 -11.56 8.86
C SER A 124 1.78 -12.34 7.62
N LYS A 125 0.54 -12.11 7.15
CA LYS A 125 0.05 -12.75 5.91
C LYS A 125 0.87 -12.33 4.70
N ILE A 126 1.26 -11.06 4.61
CA ILE A 126 2.08 -10.55 3.49
C ILE A 126 3.48 -11.19 3.51
N LYS A 127 4.08 -11.35 4.69
CA LYS A 127 5.35 -12.11 4.84
C LYS A 127 5.22 -13.53 4.29
N ASP A 128 4.14 -14.22 4.65
CA ASP A 128 3.87 -15.59 4.16
C ASP A 128 3.69 -15.64 2.63
N ILE A 129 3.06 -14.62 2.04
CA ILE A 129 2.88 -14.52 0.58
C ILE A 129 4.24 -14.40 -0.13
N LEU A 130 5.16 -13.61 0.42
CA LEU A 130 6.48 -13.36 -0.17
C LEU A 130 7.44 -14.55 -0.13
N ILE A 131 7.22 -15.52 0.77
CA ILE A 131 8.02 -16.75 0.83
C ILE A 131 7.41 -17.90 0.01
N LYS A 132 6.11 -17.83 -0.32
CA LYS A 132 5.42 -18.84 -1.14
C LYS A 132 5.70 -18.60 -2.62
N PRO A 133 5.85 -19.66 -3.44
CA PRO A 133 6.01 -19.51 -4.90
C PRO A 133 4.72 -18.99 -5.55
N ASN A 134 4.83 -18.60 -6.82
CA ASN A 134 3.72 -18.15 -7.68
C ASN A 134 3.04 -16.82 -7.31
N ASN A 135 3.63 -16.05 -6.40
CA ASN A 135 3.28 -14.65 -6.19
C ASN A 135 4.31 -13.74 -6.85
N TYR A 136 4.06 -12.44 -6.82
CA TYR A 136 4.97 -11.45 -7.42
C TYR A 136 5.24 -10.30 -6.46
N TYR A 137 6.42 -9.70 -6.57
CA TYR A 137 6.79 -8.50 -5.85
C TYR A 137 7.55 -7.51 -6.76
N SER A 138 7.44 -6.22 -6.46
CA SER A 138 8.26 -5.15 -7.05
C SER A 138 8.62 -4.17 -5.94
N ILE A 139 9.81 -3.58 -6.01
CA ILE A 139 10.39 -2.81 -4.92
C ILE A 139 10.87 -1.47 -5.44
N PHE A 140 10.57 -0.42 -4.69
CA PHE A 140 11.21 0.88 -4.83
C PHE A 140 11.89 1.21 -3.52
N TYR A 141 13.06 1.81 -3.58
CA TYR A 141 13.80 2.20 -2.39
C TYR A 141 14.69 3.41 -2.64
N SER A 142 14.94 4.16 -1.58
CA SER A 142 15.88 5.27 -1.54
C SER A 142 16.55 5.31 -0.16
N PRO A 143 17.82 5.70 -0.04
CA PRO A 143 18.75 5.98 -1.13
C PRO A 143 19.42 4.71 -1.69
N ASN A 144 19.59 3.66 -0.88
CA ASN A 144 20.26 2.43 -1.29
C ASN A 144 19.69 1.19 -0.59
N ILE A 145 19.99 0.00 -1.13
CA ILE A 145 19.40 -1.28 -0.70
C ILE A 145 19.84 -1.74 0.70
N LYS A 146 21.03 -1.35 1.16
CA LYS A 146 21.60 -1.80 2.45
C LYS A 146 21.18 -0.94 3.62
N ASN A 147 20.84 0.32 3.36
CA ASN A 147 20.34 1.27 4.34
C ASN A 147 19.24 2.12 3.70
N PRO A 148 18.06 1.53 3.44
CA PRO A 148 16.93 2.26 2.88
C PRO A 148 16.33 3.18 3.95
N GLU A 149 16.04 4.41 3.58
CA GLU A 149 15.29 5.40 4.38
C GLU A 149 13.84 5.47 3.92
N ASN A 150 13.59 5.13 2.66
CA ASN A 150 12.27 5.11 2.06
C ASN A 150 12.10 3.83 1.25
N ALA A 151 10.94 3.19 1.35
CA ALA A 151 10.63 1.98 0.59
C ALA A 151 9.18 1.95 0.15
N ILE A 152 8.94 1.42 -1.06
CA ILE A 152 7.62 0.99 -1.50
C ILE A 152 7.70 -0.46 -1.94
N LEU A 153 6.88 -1.32 -1.32
CA LEU A 153 6.72 -2.71 -1.68
C LEU A 153 5.38 -2.90 -2.38
N PHE A 154 5.41 -3.43 -3.60
CA PHE A 154 4.23 -3.92 -4.29
C PHE A 154 4.23 -5.44 -4.22
N ILE A 155 3.17 -6.07 -3.70
CA ILE A 155 3.05 -7.52 -3.56
C ILE A 155 1.74 -7.98 -4.19
N LEU A 156 1.80 -8.87 -5.18
CA LEU A 156 0.63 -9.47 -5.79
C LEU A 156 0.47 -10.93 -5.32
N ASP A 157 -0.54 -11.16 -4.50
CA ASP A 157 -1.08 -12.48 -4.19
C ASP A 157 -1.97 -12.95 -5.35
N VAL A 158 -1.47 -13.92 -6.11
CA VAL A 158 -2.15 -14.42 -7.31
C VAL A 158 -3.37 -15.27 -6.95
N GLU A 159 -3.27 -16.05 -5.87
CA GLU A 159 -4.32 -16.97 -5.44
C GLU A 159 -5.53 -16.20 -4.95
N GLN A 160 -5.30 -15.23 -4.06
CA GLN A 160 -6.36 -14.38 -3.53
C GLN A 160 -6.70 -13.22 -4.46
N CYS A 161 -6.02 -13.05 -5.59
CA CYS A 161 -6.20 -11.91 -6.48
C CYS A 161 -6.12 -10.56 -5.73
N LYS A 162 -5.12 -10.39 -4.87
CA LYS A 162 -5.00 -9.21 -4.01
C LYS A 162 -3.64 -8.57 -4.21
N LEU A 163 -3.63 -7.27 -4.48
CA LEU A 163 -2.43 -6.45 -4.54
C LEU A 163 -2.29 -5.70 -3.22
N TYR A 164 -1.14 -5.82 -2.58
CA TYR A 164 -0.74 -5.06 -1.42
C TYR A 164 0.30 -4.02 -1.83
N ILE A 165 0.20 -2.84 -1.27
CA ILE A 165 1.13 -1.75 -1.46
C ILE A 165 1.50 -1.22 -0.09
N ILE A 166 2.78 -1.27 0.24
CA ILE A 166 3.31 -0.76 1.50
C ILE A 166 4.27 0.35 1.17
N GLU A 167 4.06 1.54 1.73
CA GLU A 167 5.00 2.66 1.70
C GLU A 167 5.46 2.95 3.12
N SER A 168 6.77 2.98 3.32
CA SER A 168 7.40 3.33 4.59
C SER A 168 8.43 4.43 4.35
N ASN A 169 8.35 5.50 5.13
CA ASN A 169 9.34 6.58 5.18
C ASN A 169 9.77 6.76 6.65
N PHE A 170 11.06 6.66 6.92
CA PHE A 170 11.68 6.85 8.24
C PHE A 170 12.79 7.91 8.17
#